data_AF-A0A9X3A9L6-F1
#
_entry.id   AF-A0A9X3A9L6-F1
#
_cell.length_a   1.000
_cell.length_b   1.000
_cell.length_c   1.000
_cell.angle_alpha   90.00
_cell.angle_beta   90.00
_cell.angle_gamma   90.00
#
_symmetry.space_group_name_H-M   'P 1'
#
loop_
_entity.id
_entity.type
_entity.pdbx_description
1 polymer ?
#
loop_
_entity_poly.entity_id
_entity_poly.type
_entity_poly.pdbx_seq_one_letter_code
_entity_poly.pdbx_strand_id
1 'polypeptide(L)'
;MEARDEMLREVEETMGAGERAAIAIARDLGADLVVLDDERGRKEARRHGLNVTGATGVLIEAKERALVSSMRSELDRLVEAGL
;
A
#
# COMPACT_ATOMS: atom_id res chain seq x y z
N MET A 1 20.04 -9.58 2.98
CA MET A 1 19.70 -9.25 4.39
C MET A 1 20.08 -7.81 4.72
N GLU A 2 21.21 -7.28 4.24
CA GLU A 2 21.65 -5.89 4.47
C GLU A 2 20.74 -4.81 3.84
N ALA A 3 20.28 -5.01 2.59
CA ALA A 3 19.49 -3.99 1.86
C ALA A 3 18.14 -3.62 2.51
N ARG A 4 17.45 -4.61 3.08
CA ARG A 4 16.17 -4.40 3.77
C ARG A 4 16.34 -3.62 5.08
N ASP A 5 17.37 -3.96 5.85
CA ASP A 5 17.62 -3.34 7.16
C ASP A 5 18.18 -1.91 7.00
N GLU A 6 18.87 -1.62 5.90
CA GLU A 6 19.26 -0.27 5.48
C GLU A 6 18.04 0.57 5.08
N MET A 7 17.15 0.01 4.26
CA MET A 7 15.90 0.68 3.85
C MET A 7 15.00 1.04 5.05
N LEU A 8 14.89 0.15 6.05
CA LEU A 8 14.12 0.45 7.26
C LEU A 8 14.64 1.66 8.04
N ARG A 9 15.92 2.03 7.87
CA ARG A 9 16.50 3.26 8.44
C ARG A 9 16.30 4.49 7.56
N GLU A 10 16.05 4.30 6.26
CA GLU A 10 15.79 5.39 5.31
C GLU A 10 14.34 5.89 5.34
N VAL A 11 13.39 5.01 5.67
CA VAL A 11 11.97 5.34 5.75
C VAL A 11 11.65 6.17 7.00
N GLU A 12 10.77 7.17 6.88
CA GLU A 12 10.41 8.07 7.99
C GLU A 12 10.02 7.32 9.28
N GLU A 13 10.74 7.59 10.37
CA GLU A 13 10.50 6.96 11.68
C GLU A 13 9.08 7.21 12.22
N THR A 14 8.43 8.29 11.77
CA THR A 14 7.07 8.65 12.17
C THR A 14 5.98 7.81 11.52
N MET A 15 6.34 6.97 10.54
CA MET A 15 5.41 6.02 9.91
C MET A 15 5.10 4.83 10.82
N GLY A 16 4.01 4.11 10.55
CA GLY A 16 3.73 2.85 11.23
C GLY A 16 4.80 1.80 10.92
N ALA A 17 5.19 0.99 11.90
CA ALA A 17 6.19 -0.07 11.70
C ALA A 17 5.78 -1.06 10.59
N GLY A 18 4.48 -1.34 10.45
CA GLY A 18 3.94 -2.18 9.38
C GLY A 18 4.10 -1.56 7.99
N GLU A 19 3.87 -0.25 7.85
CA GLU A 19 4.03 0.45 6.58
C GLU A 19 5.50 0.49 6.14
N ARG A 20 6.41 0.79 7.08
CA ARG A 20 7.85 0.76 6.80
C ARG A 20 8.30 -0.63 6.33
N ALA A 21 7.84 -1.67 7.02
CA ALA A 21 8.14 -3.05 6.65
C ALA A 21 7.57 -3.39 5.26
N ALA A 22 6.35 -2.97 4.94
CA ALA A 22 5.74 -3.20 3.63
C ALA A 22 6.55 -2.54 2.51
N ILE A 23 6.99 -1.30 2.68
CA ILE A 23 7.84 -0.58 1.70
C ILE A 23 9.20 -1.29 1.54
N ALA A 24 9.85 -1.63 2.65
CA ALA A 24 11.16 -2.29 2.61
C ALA A 24 11.09 -3.65 1.93
N ILE A 25 10.06 -4.45 2.23
CA ILE A 25 9.83 -5.76 1.60
C ILE A 25 9.49 -5.59 0.11
N ALA A 26 8.64 -4.63 -0.25
CA ALA A 26 8.28 -4.39 -1.65
C ALA A 26 9.52 -4.04 -2.49
N ARG A 27 10.43 -3.21 -1.95
CA ARG A 27 11.70 -2.88 -2.62
C ARG A 27 12.62 -4.09 -2.73
N ASP A 28 12.80 -4.85 -1.65
CA ASP A 28 13.68 -6.03 -1.61
C ASP A 28 13.21 -7.12 -2.58
N LEU A 29 11.90 -7.32 -2.69
CA LEU A 29 11.29 -8.26 -3.62
C LEU A 29 11.22 -7.75 -5.07
N GLY A 30 11.51 -6.46 -5.31
CA GLY A 30 11.26 -5.84 -6.61
C GLY A 30 9.79 -5.90 -7.03
N ALA A 31 8.87 -5.70 -6.07
CA ALA A 31 7.45 -5.83 -6.29
C ALA A 31 6.94 -4.80 -7.31
N ASP A 32 6.05 -5.23 -8.19
CA ASP A 32 5.44 -4.36 -9.20
C ASP A 32 4.51 -3.30 -8.60
N LEU A 33 3.95 -3.56 -7.40
CA LEU A 33 2.95 -2.73 -6.73
C LEU A 33 2.98 -2.96 -5.22
N VAL A 34 2.85 -1.89 -4.43
CA VAL A 34 2.61 -1.96 -2.98
C VAL A 34 1.27 -1.31 -2.63
N VAL A 35 0.57 -1.87 -1.63
CA VAL A 35 -0.72 -1.33 -1.14
C VAL A 35 -0.47 -0.55 0.16
N LEU A 36 -0.80 0.74 0.16
CA LEU A 36 -0.66 1.65 1.29
C LEU A 36 -1.84 2.63 1.30
N ASP A 37 -2.53 2.76 2.44
CA ASP A 37 -3.74 3.58 2.54
C ASP A 37 -3.47 5.01 3.04
N ASP A 38 -2.37 5.26 3.75
CA ASP A 38 -2.02 6.60 4.20
C ASP A 38 -1.18 7.40 3.19
N GLU A 39 -1.43 8.71 3.11
CA GLU A 39 -0.74 9.60 2.17
C GLU A 39 0.77 9.65 2.41
N ARG A 40 1.22 9.53 3.67
CA ARG A 40 2.65 9.50 4.01
C ARG A 40 3.34 8.28 3.43
N GLY A 41 2.78 7.09 3.67
CA GLY A 41 3.30 5.85 3.09
C GLY A 41 3.32 5.88 1.57
N ARG A 42 2.25 6.40 0.94
CA ARG A 42 2.19 6.55 -0.52
C ARG A 42 3.28 7.47 -1.07
N LYS A 43 3.55 8.60 -0.42
CA LYS A 43 4.64 9.51 -0.81
C LYS A 43 5.99 8.84 -0.67
N GLU A 44 6.24 8.17 0.44
CA GLU A 44 7.53 7.56 0.71
C GLU A 44 7.81 6.40 -0.25
N ALA A 45 6.86 5.49 -0.47
CA ALA A 45 7.01 4.42 -1.46
C ALA A 45 7.32 4.95 -2.87
N ARG A 46 6.66 6.04 -3.29
CA ARG A 46 6.94 6.70 -4.58
C ARG A 46 8.34 7.32 -4.63
N ARG A 47 8.84 7.89 -3.53
CA ARG A 47 10.23 8.40 -3.46
C ARG A 47 11.27 7.30 -3.69
N HIS A 48 10.92 6.07 -3.35
CA HIS A 48 11.73 4.87 -3.58
C HIS A 48 11.42 4.15 -4.90
N GLY A 49 10.68 4.79 -5.81
CA GLY A 49 10.41 4.25 -7.14
C GLY A 49 9.40 3.11 -7.20
N LEU A 50 8.67 2.85 -6.11
CA LEU A 50 7.62 1.83 -6.09
C LEU A 50 6.32 2.39 -6.69
N ASN A 51 5.60 1.55 -7.44
CA ASN A 51 4.21 1.84 -7.78
C ASN A 51 3.34 1.59 -6.55
N VAL A 52 2.33 2.43 -6.35
CA VAL A 52 1.50 2.40 -5.14
C VAL A 52 0.02 2.46 -5.48
N THR A 53 -0.77 1.65 -4.78
CA THR A 53 -2.23 1.75 -4.72
C THR A 53 -2.70 1.76 -3.26
N GLY A 54 -3.99 2.01 -3.04
CA GLY A 54 -4.66 1.80 -1.75
C GLY A 54 -5.82 0.82 -1.90
N ALA A 55 -6.50 0.47 -0.82
CA ALA A 55 -7.64 -0.44 -0.80
C ALA A 55 -8.73 -0.01 -1.79
N THR A 56 -9.03 1.29 -1.86
CA THR A 56 -9.99 1.85 -2.83
C THR A 56 -9.57 1.61 -4.28
N GLY A 57 -8.27 1.71 -4.59
CA GLY A 57 -7.76 1.43 -5.93
C GLY A 57 -7.94 -0.03 -6.34
N VAL A 58 -7.80 -0.95 -5.39
CA VAL A 58 -8.09 -2.38 -5.59
C VAL A 58 -9.58 -2.60 -5.89
N LEU A 59 -10.47 -1.90 -5.18
CA LEU A 59 -11.91 -1.99 -5.43
C LEU A 59 -12.33 -1.40 -6.78
N ILE A 60 -11.70 -0.30 -7.21
CA ILE A 60 -11.92 0.29 -8.54
C ILE A 60 -11.54 -0.72 -9.61
N GLU A 61 -10.35 -1.32 -9.53
CA GLU A 61 -9.91 -2.36 -10.47
C GLU A 61 -10.87 -3.55 -10.48
N ALA A 62 -11.32 -4.01 -9.31
CA ALA A 62 -12.30 -5.09 -9.20
C ALA A 62 -13.64 -4.73 -9.89
N LYS A 63 -14.07 -3.46 -9.78
CA LYS A 63 -15.29 -2.98 -10.43
C LYS A 63 -15.15 -2.93 -11.94
N GLU A 64 -14.02 -2.44 -12.44
CA GLU A 64 -13.71 -2.39 -13.88
C GLU A 64 -13.64 -3.79 -14.50
N ARG A 65 -13.15 -4.77 -13.73
CA ARG A 65 -13.14 -6.20 -14.11
C ARG A 65 -14.47 -6.93 -13.88
N ALA A 66 -15.52 -6.23 -13.46
CA ALA A 66 -16.82 -6.81 -13.11
C ALA A 66 -16.78 -7.91 -12.03
N LEU A 67 -15.77 -7.91 -11.16
CA LEU A 67 -15.62 -8.84 -10.04
C LEU A 67 -16.51 -8.45 -8.85
N VAL A 68 -16.90 -7.18 -8.76
CA VAL A 68 -17.82 -6.65 -7.75
C VAL A 68 -19.03 -6.00 -8.42
N SER A 69 -20.21 -6.28 -7.89
CA SER A 69 -21.47 -5.77 -8.43
C SER A 69 -21.73 -4.32 -7.97
N SER A 70 -21.44 -4.00 -6.72
CA SER A 70 -21.75 -2.70 -6.11
C SER A 70 -20.52 -2.09 -5.44
N MET A 71 -19.95 -1.04 -6.06
CA MET A 71 -18.84 -0.28 -5.47
C MET A 71 -19.19 0.30 -4.11
N ARG A 72 -20.43 0.79 -3.93
CA ARG A 72 -20.92 1.31 -2.66
C ARG A 72 -20.84 0.24 -1.56
N SER A 73 -21.35 -0.96 -1.85
CA SER A 73 -21.34 -2.05 -0.87
C SER A 73 -19.93 -2.46 -0.46
N GLU A 74 -18.96 -2.41 -1.37
CA GLU A 74 -17.57 -2.71 -1.01
C GLU A 74 -16.92 -1.61 -0.18
N LEU A 75 -17.21 -0.35 -0.48
CA LEU A 75 -16.72 0.78 0.32
C LEU A 75 -17.31 0.75 1.73
N ASP A 76 -18.60 0.47 1.86
CA ASP A 76 -19.25 0.33 3.17
C ASP A 76 -18.58 -0.79 3.99
N ARG A 77 -18.24 -1.92 3.35
CA ARG A 77 -17.50 -3.01 3.99
C ARG A 77 -16.08 -2.64 4.41
N LEU A 78 -15.38 -1.82 3.64
CA LEU A 78 -14.05 -1.32 4.06
C LEU A 78 -14.17 -0.46 5.31
N VAL A 79 -15.14 0.45 5.36
CA VAL A 79 -15.37 1.31 6.54
C VAL A 79 -15.73 0.47 7.76
N GLU A 80 -16.62 -0.52 7.62
CA GLU A 80 -16.97 -1.46 8.70
C GLU A 80 -15.76 -2.27 9.21
N ALA A 81 -14.80 -2.56 8.33
CA ALA A 81 -13.57 -3.26 8.67
C ALA A 81 -12.52 -2.36 9.36
N GLY A 82 -12.77 -1.05 9.49
CA GLY A 82 -11.93 -0.10 10.20
C GLY A 82 -11.00 0.74 9.32
N LEU A 83 -11.31 0.84 8.02
CA LEU A 83 -10.69 1.81 7.10
C LEU A 83 -11.38 3.18 7.18
#